data_AF-A0A8J7PW99-F1
#
_entry.id   AF-A0A8J7PW99-F1
#
_cell.length_a   1.000
_cell.length_b   1.000
_cell.length_c   1.000
_cell.angle_alpha   90.00
_cell.angle_beta   90.00
_cell.angle_gamma   90.00
#
_symmetry.space_group_name_H-M   'P 1'
#
loop_
_entity.id
_entity.type
_entity.pdbx_description
1 polymer ?
#
loop_
_entity_poly.entity_id
_entity_poly.type
_entity_poly.pdbx_seq_one_letter_code
_entity_poly.pdbx_strand_id
1 'polypeptide(L)'
;MPIGTSRLVVAFGVLAWAGSPAAGAPALKERTAENGDPDLRALHALIRKAVEDGKAISASDEQRLDDTTRALLKRAAQAADIKQRDVPVKRDGLTKSEVTKAFRQTSVRGALVVGGEVRGTGARDSILLAAGEVHFTSIENCLVVGKTVRFTGARNCVIIAEEFVRGTGVGRGKEEPDGSIIVSGRWIRLTSATDVVCHVLQPGKDPAPDEREGLALPPIRMTSARNVRFLNKPDDVGTTSRTDSQCLELKRPLAK
;
A
#
# COMPACT_ATOMS: atom_id res chain seq x y z
N MET A 1 -9.48 -70.75 16.45
CA MET A 1 -8.11 -71.19 16.08
C MET A 1 -7.97 -71.10 14.56
N PRO A 2 -6.83 -70.63 14.04
CA PRO A 2 -6.88 -69.38 13.27
C PRO A 2 -6.08 -69.33 11.94
N ILE A 3 -6.33 -68.24 11.20
CA ILE A 3 -5.46 -67.45 10.31
C ILE A 3 -5.09 -67.96 8.90
N GLY A 4 -5.34 -67.07 7.92
CA GLY A 4 -4.69 -67.07 6.62
C GLY A 4 -5.11 -65.91 5.70
N THR A 5 -5.22 -64.67 6.19
CA THR A 5 -5.46 -63.48 5.35
C THR A 5 -4.15 -62.71 5.13
N SER A 6 -3.62 -62.79 3.90
CA SER A 6 -2.48 -62.00 3.46
C SER A 6 -2.90 -60.54 3.25
N ARG A 7 -2.47 -59.64 4.13
CA ARG A 7 -2.53 -58.19 3.92
C ARG A 7 -1.28 -57.74 3.16
N LEU A 8 -1.49 -57.26 1.94
CA LEU A 8 -0.50 -56.52 1.16
C LEU A 8 -0.28 -55.16 1.84
N VAL A 9 0.90 -54.94 2.41
CA VAL A 9 1.32 -53.64 2.95
C VAL A 9 1.92 -52.84 1.79
N VAL A 10 1.16 -51.89 1.25
CA VAL A 10 1.69 -50.86 0.35
C VAL A 10 2.16 -49.70 1.23
N ALA A 11 3.47 -49.58 1.38
CA ALA A 11 4.10 -48.45 2.05
C ALA A 11 3.97 -47.20 1.16
N PHE A 12 3.01 -46.34 1.47
CA PHE A 12 3.01 -44.96 0.97
C PHE A 12 4.01 -44.16 1.80
N GLY A 13 5.20 -43.97 1.25
CA GLY A 13 6.16 -42.99 1.75
C GLY A 13 5.55 -41.59 1.64
N VAL A 14 5.22 -40.98 2.78
CA VAL A 14 4.91 -39.56 2.86
C VAL A 14 6.23 -38.82 2.66
N LEU A 15 6.48 -38.37 1.43
CA LEU A 15 7.54 -37.40 1.16
C LEU A 15 7.13 -36.09 1.84
N ALA A 16 7.68 -35.82 3.02
CA ALA A 16 7.61 -34.51 3.64
C ALA A 16 8.42 -33.54 2.77
N TRP A 17 7.73 -32.83 1.87
CA TRP A 17 8.28 -31.64 1.22
C TRP A 17 8.42 -30.58 2.30
N ALA A 18 9.63 -30.46 2.85
CA ALA A 18 10.06 -29.27 3.57
C ALA A 18 10.05 -28.11 2.58
N GLY A 19 8.90 -27.43 2.46
CA GLY A 19 8.81 -26.15 1.78
C GLY A 19 9.79 -25.21 2.45
N SER A 20 10.87 -24.89 1.75
CA SER A 20 11.76 -23.81 2.16
C SER A 20 10.92 -22.54 2.25
N PRO A 21 11.03 -21.73 3.33
CA PRO A 21 10.38 -20.43 3.35
C PRO A 21 10.89 -19.65 2.13
N ALA A 22 9.96 -19.20 1.28
CA ALA A 22 10.26 -18.35 0.15
C ALA A 22 11.18 -17.22 0.65
N ALA A 23 12.38 -17.16 0.08
CA ALA A 23 13.35 -16.12 0.40
C ALA A 23 12.67 -14.77 0.15
N GLY A 24 12.36 -14.06 1.22
CA GLY A 24 11.82 -12.71 1.15
C GLY A 24 12.76 -11.86 0.29
N ALA A 25 12.17 -11.08 -0.61
CA ALA A 25 12.91 -10.15 -1.45
C ALA A 25 13.93 -9.36 -0.60
N PRO A 26 15.18 -9.19 -1.05
CA PRO A 26 16.23 -8.59 -0.25
C PRO A 26 15.82 -7.18 0.20
N ALA A 27 16.07 -6.89 1.48
CA ALA A 27 15.81 -5.58 2.06
C ALA A 27 16.58 -4.48 1.31
N LEU A 28 15.87 -3.42 0.96
CA LEU A 28 16.38 -2.25 0.26
C LEU A 28 17.51 -1.58 1.08
N LYS A 29 18.73 -1.52 0.54
CA LYS A 29 19.91 -0.90 1.18
C LYS A 29 19.68 0.59 1.48
N GLU A 30 19.90 1.00 2.72
CA GLU A 30 19.78 2.37 3.24
C GLU A 30 20.53 3.40 2.39
N ARG A 31 19.85 4.51 2.07
CA ARG A 31 20.47 5.75 1.60
C ARG A 31 19.79 6.90 2.32
N THR A 32 20.54 7.62 3.15
CA THR A 32 20.10 8.81 3.86
C THR A 32 19.89 9.98 2.90
N ALA A 33 18.86 10.80 3.15
CA ALA A 33 18.44 11.88 2.26
C ALA A 33 19.24 13.19 2.50
N GLU A 34 19.93 13.68 1.47
CA GLU A 34 20.65 14.98 1.51
C GLU A 34 19.84 16.20 1.00
N ASN A 35 18.64 16.03 0.41
CA ASN A 35 17.99 17.11 -0.37
C ASN A 35 16.52 17.47 0.00
N GLY A 36 16.00 17.06 1.16
CA GLY A 36 14.62 17.42 1.57
C GLY A 36 13.49 16.77 0.75
N ASP A 37 13.81 15.73 -0.03
CA ASP A 37 12.80 14.86 -0.66
C ASP A 37 12.12 13.99 0.42
N PRO A 38 10.80 13.71 0.30
CA PRO A 38 10.13 12.73 1.16
C PRO A 38 10.86 11.39 1.13
N ASP A 39 11.04 10.76 2.29
CA ASP A 39 11.71 9.46 2.42
C ASP A 39 10.68 8.44 2.91
N LEU A 40 10.19 7.60 1.98
CA LEU A 40 9.21 6.57 2.34
C LEU A 40 9.84 5.49 3.23
N ARG A 41 11.13 5.20 3.08
CA ARG A 41 11.79 4.19 3.91
C ARG A 41 11.88 4.66 5.35
N ALA A 42 12.25 5.92 5.57
CA ALA A 42 12.23 6.52 6.89
C ALA A 42 10.82 6.51 7.48
N LEU A 43 9.80 6.86 6.69
CA LEU A 43 8.39 6.78 7.10
C LEU A 43 8.01 5.37 7.58
N HIS A 44 8.31 4.34 6.79
CA HIS A 44 8.00 2.95 7.15
C HIS A 44 8.85 2.44 8.33
N ALA A 45 10.11 2.84 8.42
CA ALA A 45 11.00 2.50 9.54
C ALA A 45 10.49 3.07 10.87
N LEU A 46 9.95 4.30 10.87
CA LEU A 46 9.33 4.89 12.06
C LEU A 46 8.13 4.08 12.54
N ILE A 47 7.23 3.68 11.62
CA ILE A 47 6.07 2.86 11.95
C ILE A 47 6.51 1.49 12.47
N ARG A 48 7.47 0.85 11.82
CA ARG A 48 8.02 -0.45 12.22
C ARG A 48 8.61 -0.40 13.62
N LYS A 49 9.43 0.61 13.90
CA LYS A 49 10.04 0.81 15.22
C LYS A 49 8.98 0.97 16.30
N ALA A 50 7.94 1.77 16.07
CA ALA A 50 6.86 1.93 17.05
C ALA A 50 6.17 0.60 17.39
N VAL A 51 5.93 -0.23 16.38
CA VAL A 51 5.33 -1.57 16.54
C VAL A 51 6.27 -2.54 17.26
N GLU A 52 7.56 -2.55 16.90
CA GLU A 52 8.58 -3.39 17.53
C GLU A 52 8.79 -3.04 19.00
N ASP A 53 8.85 -1.74 19.31
CA ASP A 53 9.00 -1.23 20.67
C ASP A 53 7.70 -1.38 21.50
N GLY A 54 6.56 -1.63 20.83
CA GLY A 54 5.24 -1.67 21.47
C GLY A 54 4.82 -0.33 22.09
N LYS A 55 5.34 0.78 21.55
CA LYS A 55 5.15 2.13 22.10
C LYS A 55 4.43 3.03 21.12
N ALA A 56 3.65 3.95 21.66
CA ALA A 56 3.08 5.03 20.87
C ALA A 56 4.17 5.80 20.13
N ILE A 57 3.84 6.26 18.92
CA ILE A 57 4.73 7.10 18.11
C ILE A 57 4.98 8.39 18.89
N SER A 58 6.26 8.78 19.01
CA SER A 58 6.64 10.01 19.71
C SER A 58 6.10 11.24 18.99
N ALA A 59 5.89 12.36 19.70
CA ALA A 59 5.42 13.60 19.07
C ALA A 59 6.33 14.08 17.91
N SER A 60 7.65 13.90 18.04
CA SER A 60 8.60 14.21 16.97
C SER A 60 8.47 13.30 15.75
N ASP A 61 8.19 12.01 15.97
CA ASP A 61 7.99 11.05 14.87
C ASP A 61 6.61 11.21 14.23
N GLU A 62 5.60 11.61 15.02
CA GLU A 62 4.30 12.04 14.51
C GLU A 62 4.48 13.23 13.56
N GLN A 63 5.17 14.29 14.00
CA GLN A 63 5.45 15.46 13.16
C GLN A 63 6.17 15.09 11.85
N ARG A 64 7.22 14.24 11.93
CA ARG A 64 7.95 13.76 10.75
C ARG A 64 7.05 12.99 9.78
N LEU A 65 6.12 12.19 10.29
CA LEU A 65 5.16 11.45 9.47
C LEU A 65 4.23 12.41 8.72
N ASP A 66 3.73 13.44 9.40
CA ASP A 66 2.85 14.43 8.80
C ASP A 66 3.57 15.28 7.76
N ASP A 67 4.79 15.73 8.06
CA ASP A 67 5.62 16.50 7.14
C ASP A 67 5.97 15.69 5.88
N THR A 68 6.35 14.43 6.05
CA THR A 68 6.66 13.52 4.92
C THR A 68 5.43 13.29 4.05
N THR A 69 4.28 13.02 4.68
CA THR A 69 3.01 12.80 3.98
C THR A 69 2.57 14.06 3.22
N ARG A 70 2.64 15.23 3.85
CA ARG A 70 2.27 16.51 3.25
C ARG A 70 3.21 16.88 2.10
N ALA A 71 4.51 16.64 2.25
CA ALA A 71 5.48 16.87 1.19
C ALA A 71 5.22 15.95 -0.02
N LEU A 72 4.93 14.67 0.22
CA LEU A 72 4.55 13.73 -0.83
C LEU A 72 3.28 14.17 -1.58
N LEU A 73 2.24 14.54 -0.84
CA LEU A 73 0.97 15.02 -1.40
C LEU A 73 1.14 16.28 -2.22
N LYS A 74 1.86 17.27 -1.69
CA LYS A 74 2.15 18.52 -2.39
C LYS A 74 2.84 18.24 -3.72
N ARG A 75 3.86 17.38 -3.74
CA ARG A 75 4.59 17.05 -4.96
C ARG A 75 3.74 16.25 -5.96
N ALA A 76 2.96 15.27 -5.49
CA ALA A 76 2.05 14.52 -6.33
C ALA A 76 1.00 15.45 -6.97
N ALA A 77 0.42 16.36 -6.19
CA ALA A 77 -0.57 17.33 -6.66
C ALA A 77 0.02 18.30 -7.69
N GLN A 78 1.20 18.86 -7.42
CA GLN A 78 1.91 19.73 -8.36
C GLN A 78 2.23 19.02 -9.68
N ALA A 79 2.71 17.79 -9.60
CA ALA A 79 3.02 16.99 -10.78
C ALA A 79 1.79 16.62 -11.61
N ALA A 80 0.68 16.38 -10.91
CA ALA A 80 -0.61 16.07 -11.51
C ALA A 80 -1.35 17.31 -12.06
N ASP A 81 -0.82 18.52 -11.85
CA ASP A 81 -1.50 19.78 -12.13
C ASP A 81 -2.93 19.81 -11.56
N ILE A 82 -3.05 19.38 -10.30
CA ILE A 82 -4.29 19.48 -9.52
C ILE A 82 -4.14 20.53 -8.43
N LYS A 83 -5.29 21.01 -7.93
CA LYS A 83 -5.30 21.93 -6.79
C LYS A 83 -4.59 21.29 -5.61
N GLN A 84 -3.81 22.10 -4.89
CA GLN A 84 -3.11 21.61 -3.72
C GLN A 84 -4.12 21.03 -2.73
N ARG A 85 -3.85 19.80 -2.29
CA ARG A 85 -4.71 19.03 -1.42
C ARG A 85 -4.00 18.72 -0.10
N ASP A 86 -4.75 18.71 0.99
CA ASP A 86 -4.29 18.25 2.30
C ASP A 86 -4.63 16.76 2.53
N VAL A 87 -4.08 16.17 3.58
CA VAL A 87 -4.51 14.85 4.03
C VAL A 87 -6.03 14.83 4.28
N PRO A 88 -6.74 13.74 3.92
CA PRO A 88 -8.20 13.64 4.03
C PRO A 88 -8.71 13.69 5.47
N VAL A 89 -7.84 13.41 6.42
CA VAL A 89 -8.16 13.34 7.85
C VAL A 89 -7.04 14.01 8.65
N LYS A 90 -7.43 14.85 9.61
CA LYS A 90 -6.50 15.45 10.58
C LYS A 90 -6.33 14.51 11.76
N ARG A 91 -5.14 14.50 12.37
CA ARG A 91 -4.86 13.71 13.57
C ARG A 91 -5.61 14.21 14.80
N ASP A 92 -5.82 15.51 14.89
CA ASP A 92 -6.49 16.13 16.02
C ASP A 92 -7.92 15.58 16.15
N GLY A 93 -8.25 15.10 17.34
CA GLY A 93 -9.56 14.52 17.65
C GLY A 93 -9.74 13.05 17.25
N LEU A 94 -8.73 12.40 16.67
CA LEU A 94 -8.78 10.95 16.46
C LEU A 94 -8.57 10.19 17.78
N THR A 95 -9.33 9.11 17.95
CA THR A 95 -9.10 8.15 19.03
C THR A 95 -7.83 7.37 18.72
N LYS A 96 -6.82 7.46 19.60
CA LYS A 96 -5.57 6.71 19.44
C LYS A 96 -5.78 5.28 19.94
N SER A 97 -5.55 4.28 19.07
CA SER A 97 -5.50 2.89 19.52
C SER A 97 -4.16 2.60 20.20
N GLU A 98 -4.14 1.60 21.06
CA GLU A 98 -2.87 1.02 21.51
C GLU A 98 -2.09 0.44 20.32
N VAL A 99 -0.76 0.50 20.40
CA VAL A 99 0.11 -0.09 19.39
C VAL A 99 0.11 -1.60 19.56
N THR A 100 -0.23 -2.33 18.51
CA THR A 100 -0.39 -3.79 18.56
C THR A 100 0.31 -4.49 17.41
N LYS A 101 0.79 -5.73 17.62
CA LYS A 101 1.32 -6.55 16.52
C LYS A 101 0.26 -6.86 15.47
N ALA A 102 -1.00 -7.03 15.89
CA ALA A 102 -2.11 -7.28 14.99
C ALA A 102 -3.37 -6.55 15.50
N PHE A 103 -3.88 -5.65 14.66
CA PHE A 103 -5.14 -4.95 14.89
C PHE A 103 -6.21 -5.57 13.99
N ARG A 104 -7.34 -5.97 14.59
CA ARG A 104 -8.50 -6.50 13.87
C ARG A 104 -9.78 -5.87 14.42
N GLN A 105 -10.50 -5.15 13.57
CA GLN A 105 -11.83 -4.65 13.88
C GLN A 105 -12.72 -4.68 12.65
N THR A 106 -14.02 -4.94 12.83
CA THR A 106 -14.98 -4.90 11.72
C THR A 106 -15.07 -3.51 11.10
N SER A 107 -15.10 -2.47 11.92
CA SER A 107 -15.23 -1.07 11.48
C SER A 107 -14.30 -0.18 12.31
N VAL A 108 -13.59 0.72 11.63
CA VAL A 108 -12.72 1.73 12.24
C VAL A 108 -13.23 3.11 11.82
N ARG A 109 -13.47 3.99 12.79
CA ARG A 109 -13.94 5.35 12.50
C ARG A 109 -13.31 6.36 13.44
N GLY A 110 -12.83 7.49 12.90
CA GLY A 110 -12.28 8.57 13.72
C GLY A 110 -11.10 8.12 14.57
N ALA A 111 -10.26 7.23 14.05
CA ALA A 111 -9.18 6.61 14.82
C ALA A 111 -7.80 6.76 14.16
N LEU A 112 -6.78 6.87 15.00
CA LEU A 112 -5.38 6.66 14.64
C LEU A 112 -5.00 5.26 15.11
N VAL A 113 -4.76 4.36 14.15
CA VAL A 113 -4.38 2.98 14.41
C VAL A 113 -2.94 2.77 14.01
N VAL A 114 -2.13 2.22 14.92
CA VAL A 114 -0.75 1.82 14.66
C VAL A 114 -0.60 0.34 14.97
N GLY A 115 -0.15 -0.46 14.02
CA GLY A 115 0.07 -1.87 14.27
C GLY A 115 0.97 -2.61 13.29
N GLY A 116 1.30 -3.87 13.58
CA GLY A 116 2.05 -4.72 12.66
C GLY A 116 1.22 -5.07 11.43
N GLU A 117 0.06 -5.67 11.65
CA GLU A 117 -0.99 -5.83 10.65
C GLU A 117 -2.25 -5.06 11.07
N VAL A 118 -2.91 -4.40 10.14
CA VAL A 118 -4.15 -3.66 10.41
C VAL A 118 -5.23 -4.14 9.44
N ARG A 119 -6.22 -4.88 9.96
CA ARG A 119 -7.26 -5.52 9.14
C ARG A 119 -8.67 -5.15 9.61
N GLY A 120 -9.59 -5.05 8.66
CA GLY A 120 -11.00 -4.87 8.96
C GLY A 120 -11.91 -4.92 7.74
N THR A 121 -13.19 -4.60 7.92
CA THR A 121 -14.16 -4.53 6.82
C THR A 121 -14.31 -3.09 6.31
N GLY A 122 -14.43 -2.13 7.22
CA GLY A 122 -14.59 -0.71 6.90
C GLY A 122 -13.64 0.18 7.68
N ALA A 123 -13.08 1.20 7.02
CA ALA A 123 -12.42 2.31 7.68
C ALA A 123 -12.95 3.64 7.12
N ARG A 124 -13.25 4.59 8.01
CA ARG A 124 -13.66 5.94 7.61
C ARG A 124 -13.04 7.01 8.50
N ASP A 125 -12.65 8.15 7.92
CA ASP A 125 -12.15 9.31 8.69
C ASP A 125 -11.01 8.91 9.64
N SER A 126 -10.08 8.07 9.18
CA SER A 126 -9.11 7.39 10.04
C SER A 126 -7.71 7.39 9.44
N ILE A 127 -6.71 7.30 10.31
CA ILE A 127 -5.30 7.14 9.94
C ILE A 127 -4.88 5.73 10.33
N LEU A 128 -4.47 4.94 9.34
CA LEU A 128 -4.06 3.56 9.50
C LEU A 128 -2.58 3.43 9.17
N LEU A 129 -1.77 3.13 10.18
CA LEU A 129 -0.32 2.97 10.07
C LEU A 129 0.03 1.51 10.37
N ALA A 130 0.49 0.78 9.36
CA ALA A 130 0.94 -0.60 9.51
C ALA A 130 2.43 -0.76 9.19
N ALA A 131 3.15 -1.51 10.01
CA ALA A 131 4.51 -1.93 9.68
C ALA A 131 4.52 -3.00 8.56
N GLY A 132 3.44 -3.76 8.46
CA GLY A 132 3.22 -4.83 7.49
C GLY A 132 2.00 -4.55 6.61
N GLU A 133 0.98 -5.41 6.69
CA GLU A 133 -0.19 -5.36 5.82
C GLU A 133 -1.31 -4.45 6.38
N VAL A 134 -1.89 -3.61 5.51
CA VAL A 134 -3.23 -3.02 5.71
C VAL A 134 -4.21 -3.74 4.79
N HIS A 135 -5.31 -4.25 5.34
CA HIS A 135 -6.33 -4.94 4.54
C HIS A 135 -7.75 -4.56 4.98
N PHE A 136 -8.47 -3.86 4.11
CA PHE A 136 -9.87 -3.45 4.36
C PHE A 136 -10.75 -3.64 3.13
N THR A 137 -11.99 -4.12 3.31
CA THR A 137 -12.93 -4.18 2.19
C THR A 137 -13.25 -2.78 1.65
N SER A 138 -13.55 -1.82 2.53
CA SER A 138 -13.87 -0.44 2.15
C SER A 138 -13.07 0.56 2.98
N ILE A 139 -12.43 1.52 2.32
CA ILE A 139 -11.74 2.64 2.95
C ILE A 139 -12.25 3.96 2.37
N GLU A 140 -12.57 4.92 3.24
CA GLU A 140 -13.12 6.22 2.83
C GLU A 140 -12.55 7.35 3.67
N ASN A 141 -12.05 8.40 3.02
CA ASN A 141 -11.51 9.57 3.73
C ASN A 141 -10.38 9.21 4.72
N CYS A 142 -9.50 8.30 4.31
CA CYS A 142 -8.42 7.78 5.17
C CYS A 142 -7.03 8.14 4.65
N LEU A 143 -6.09 8.29 5.58
CA LEU A 143 -4.66 8.15 5.31
C LEU A 143 -4.24 6.73 5.66
N VAL A 144 -3.67 6.01 4.70
CA VAL A 144 -3.23 4.62 4.86
C VAL A 144 -1.76 4.52 4.54
N VAL A 145 -0.96 4.06 5.49
CA VAL A 145 0.46 3.78 5.31
C VAL A 145 0.72 2.33 5.69
N GLY A 146 1.29 1.54 4.79
CA GLY A 146 1.59 0.12 5.06
C GLY A 146 2.69 -0.42 4.16
N LYS A 147 3.32 -1.54 4.51
CA LYS A 147 4.24 -2.23 3.60
C LYS A 147 3.48 -2.71 2.35
N THR A 148 2.32 -3.30 2.58
CA THR A 148 1.36 -3.70 1.55
C THR A 148 -0.03 -3.20 1.92
N VAL A 149 -0.76 -2.63 0.96
CA VAL A 149 -2.14 -2.17 1.16
C VAL A 149 -3.08 -2.92 0.24
N ARG A 150 -4.11 -3.54 0.81
CA ARG A 150 -5.15 -4.29 0.09
C ARG A 150 -6.54 -3.73 0.37
N PHE A 151 -7.33 -3.56 -0.67
CA PHE A 151 -8.73 -3.18 -0.52
C PHE A 151 -9.66 -3.67 -1.61
N THR A 152 -10.97 -3.66 -1.35
CA THR A 152 -11.98 -3.83 -2.42
C THR A 152 -12.40 -2.46 -2.96
N GLY A 153 -12.70 -1.50 -2.09
CA GLY A 153 -13.10 -0.14 -2.46
C GLY A 153 -12.33 0.93 -1.69
N ALA A 154 -11.85 1.96 -2.39
CA ALA A 154 -11.22 3.13 -1.78
C ALA A 154 -11.81 4.43 -2.34
N ARG A 155 -12.10 5.41 -1.47
CA ARG A 155 -12.63 6.73 -1.88
C ARG A 155 -12.03 7.85 -1.05
N ASN A 156 -11.61 8.92 -1.73
CA ASN A 156 -11.01 10.08 -1.08
C ASN A 156 -9.84 9.72 -0.15
N CYS A 157 -9.02 8.73 -0.53
CA CYS A 157 -7.94 8.25 0.33
C CYS A 157 -6.58 8.75 -0.14
N VAL A 158 -5.65 8.83 0.80
CA VAL A 158 -4.21 8.89 0.54
C VAL A 158 -3.63 7.55 0.96
N ILE A 159 -3.09 6.82 -0.01
CA ILE A 159 -2.57 5.46 0.19
C ILE A 159 -1.08 5.48 -0.14
N ILE A 160 -0.26 5.12 0.85
CA ILE A 160 1.19 5.07 0.75
C ILE A 160 1.60 3.63 1.08
N ALA A 161 2.21 2.96 0.11
CA ALA A 161 2.74 1.62 0.29
C ALA A 161 4.25 1.55 0.09
N GLU A 162 4.96 0.81 0.95
CA GLU A 162 6.39 0.56 0.79
C GLU A 162 6.65 -0.27 -0.47
N GLU A 163 5.81 -1.27 -0.72
CA GLU A 163 6.02 -2.23 -1.80
C GLU A 163 4.85 -2.26 -2.77
N PHE A 164 3.64 -2.48 -2.25
CA PHE A 164 2.55 -2.97 -3.09
C PHE A 164 1.18 -2.42 -2.68
N VAL A 165 0.42 -1.95 -3.67
CA VAL A 165 -1.01 -1.63 -3.53
C VAL A 165 -1.82 -2.55 -4.41
N ARG A 166 -2.85 -3.19 -3.83
CA ARG A 166 -3.86 -3.94 -4.57
C ARG A 166 -5.26 -3.54 -4.19
N GLY A 167 -6.07 -3.32 -5.20
CA GLY A 167 -7.43 -2.83 -5.05
C GLY A 167 -8.36 -3.37 -6.12
N THR A 168 -9.65 -3.49 -5.83
CA THR A 168 -10.63 -3.70 -6.90
C THR A 168 -11.02 -2.36 -7.51
N GLY A 169 -11.56 -1.42 -6.73
CA GLY A 169 -11.97 -0.11 -7.22
C GLY A 169 -11.45 1.03 -6.36
N VAL A 170 -10.94 2.08 -7.00
CA VAL A 170 -10.61 3.35 -6.34
C VAL A 170 -11.28 4.51 -7.08
N GLY A 171 -11.80 5.47 -6.32
CA GLY A 171 -12.61 6.55 -6.86
C GLY A 171 -12.52 7.86 -6.09
N ARG A 172 -13.26 8.85 -6.58
CA ARG A 172 -13.63 10.04 -5.81
C ARG A 172 -14.73 9.79 -4.78
N GLY A 173 -14.71 10.60 -3.73
CA GLY A 173 -15.87 10.79 -2.84
C GLY A 173 -16.92 11.69 -3.50
N LYS A 174 -18.12 11.78 -2.92
CA LYS A 174 -19.20 12.63 -3.46
C LYS A 174 -18.88 14.13 -3.44
N GLU A 175 -17.95 14.56 -2.58
CA GLU A 175 -17.72 15.97 -2.24
C GLU A 175 -16.31 16.48 -2.59
N GLU A 176 -15.46 15.64 -3.21
CA GLU A 176 -14.04 15.94 -3.43
C GLU A 176 -13.68 15.83 -4.93
N PRO A 177 -13.20 16.92 -5.55
CA PRO A 177 -13.02 16.97 -7.00
C PRO A 177 -11.84 16.13 -7.51
N ASP A 178 -10.81 15.90 -6.68
CA ASP A 178 -9.52 15.33 -7.10
C ASP A 178 -9.27 13.88 -6.62
N GLY A 179 -10.32 13.22 -6.11
CA GLY A 179 -10.39 11.79 -5.79
C GLY A 179 -9.32 11.20 -4.87
N SER A 180 -8.61 10.14 -5.26
CA SER A 180 -7.63 9.45 -4.37
C SER A 180 -6.19 9.60 -4.87
N ILE A 181 -5.22 9.59 -3.96
CA ILE A 181 -3.78 9.60 -4.29
C ILE A 181 -3.16 8.29 -3.80
N ILE A 182 -2.48 7.59 -4.71
CA ILE A 182 -1.81 6.32 -4.42
C ILE A 182 -0.33 6.47 -4.79
N VAL A 183 0.53 6.28 -3.79
CA VAL A 183 1.97 6.17 -3.96
C VAL A 183 2.42 4.80 -3.48
N SER A 184 3.16 4.08 -4.31
CA SER A 184 3.70 2.77 -3.99
C SER A 184 5.18 2.74 -4.30
N GLY A 185 5.98 2.00 -3.51
CA GLY A 185 7.38 1.82 -3.83
C GLY A 185 7.58 1.05 -5.12
N ARG A 186 6.83 -0.04 -5.36
CA ARG A 186 7.13 -0.97 -6.47
C ARG A 186 5.96 -1.25 -7.40
N TRP A 187 4.76 -1.42 -6.88
CA TRP A 187 3.64 -1.93 -7.68
C TRP A 187 2.29 -1.31 -7.30
N ILE A 188 1.47 -1.08 -8.31
CA ILE A 188 0.04 -0.78 -8.15
C ILE A 188 -0.75 -1.75 -9.04
N ARG A 189 -1.71 -2.45 -8.44
CA ARG A 189 -2.62 -3.39 -9.12
C ARG A 189 -4.06 -3.04 -8.78
N LEU A 190 -4.79 -2.46 -9.73
CA LEU A 190 -6.19 -2.10 -9.54
C LEU A 190 -7.06 -2.79 -10.59
N THR A 191 -8.32 -3.11 -10.29
CA THR A 191 -9.26 -3.50 -11.36
C THR A 191 -9.78 -2.23 -12.06
N SER A 192 -10.24 -1.25 -11.30
CA SER A 192 -10.70 0.04 -11.81
C SER A 192 -10.21 1.22 -10.99
N ALA A 193 -9.93 2.32 -11.68
CA ALA A 193 -9.60 3.60 -11.05
C ALA A 193 -10.30 4.75 -11.76
N THR A 194 -10.88 5.66 -10.97
CA THR A 194 -11.54 6.87 -11.46
C THR A 194 -11.12 8.07 -10.63
N ASP A 195 -10.68 9.16 -11.27
CA ASP A 195 -10.24 10.39 -10.57
C ASP A 195 -9.10 10.09 -9.57
N VAL A 196 -8.00 9.50 -10.05
CA VAL A 196 -6.91 9.05 -9.18
C VAL A 196 -5.57 9.55 -9.68
N VAL A 197 -4.69 9.91 -8.76
CA VAL A 197 -3.25 10.09 -9.04
C VAL A 197 -2.51 8.86 -8.56
N CYS A 198 -1.74 8.23 -9.45
CA CYS A 198 -0.96 7.03 -9.16
C CYS A 198 0.53 7.30 -9.38
N HIS A 199 1.37 6.83 -8.46
CA HIS A 199 2.81 6.84 -8.64
C HIS A 199 3.46 5.57 -8.11
N VAL A 200 4.34 4.97 -8.91
CA VAL A 200 5.30 3.96 -8.47
C VAL A 200 6.69 4.60 -8.43
N LEU A 201 7.35 4.56 -7.27
CA LEU A 201 8.65 5.24 -7.07
C LEU A 201 9.82 4.51 -7.73
N GLN A 202 9.85 3.19 -7.61
CA GLN A 202 10.90 2.32 -8.11
C GLN A 202 10.26 1.31 -9.06
N PRO A 203 9.90 1.74 -10.29
CA PRO A 203 9.41 0.85 -11.31
C PRO A 203 10.50 -0.19 -11.61
N GLY A 204 10.31 -1.40 -11.11
CA GLY A 204 11.24 -2.51 -11.24
C GLY A 204 10.83 -3.46 -12.36
N LYS A 205 11.79 -4.26 -12.84
CA LYS A 205 11.52 -5.41 -13.74
C LYS A 205 11.26 -6.72 -13.00
N ASP A 206 11.46 -6.73 -11.68
CA ASP A 206 11.18 -7.90 -10.87
C ASP A 206 9.70 -8.27 -11.01
N PRO A 207 9.30 -9.55 -10.94
CA PRO A 207 7.90 -9.91 -10.96
C PRO A 207 7.18 -9.33 -9.73
N ALA A 208 5.90 -8.94 -9.88
CA ALA A 208 5.07 -8.68 -8.72
C ALA A 208 4.96 -9.95 -7.84
N PRO A 209 4.69 -9.84 -6.53
CA PRO A 209 4.65 -10.99 -5.61
C PRO A 209 3.69 -12.14 -6.01
N ASP A 210 2.74 -11.86 -6.91
CA ASP A 210 1.73 -12.79 -7.42
C ASP A 210 1.91 -13.15 -8.91
N GLU A 211 2.98 -12.69 -9.55
CA GLU A 211 3.26 -12.97 -10.96
C GLU A 211 4.14 -14.22 -11.11
N ARG A 212 3.85 -15.02 -12.14
CA ARG A 212 4.72 -16.14 -12.52
C ARG A 212 6.04 -15.58 -13.03
N GLU A 213 7.14 -16.22 -12.64
CA GLU A 213 8.47 -15.89 -13.15
C GLU A 213 8.47 -15.84 -14.69
N GLY A 214 9.11 -14.81 -15.25
CA GLY A 214 9.27 -14.63 -16.70
C GLY A 214 8.21 -13.77 -17.39
N LEU A 215 7.12 -13.37 -16.70
CA LEU A 215 6.17 -12.38 -17.23
C LEU A 215 6.59 -10.97 -16.79
N ALA A 216 7.30 -10.25 -17.66
CA ALA A 216 7.62 -8.84 -17.45
C ALA A 216 6.36 -8.00 -17.63
N LEU A 217 5.67 -7.70 -16.54
CA LEU A 217 4.45 -6.91 -16.53
C LEU A 217 4.70 -5.51 -15.96
N PRO A 218 4.00 -4.47 -16.45
CA PRO A 218 4.29 -3.11 -16.04
C PRO A 218 4.00 -2.90 -14.54
N PRO A 219 4.73 -2.01 -13.85
CA PRO A 219 4.58 -1.73 -12.42
C PRO A 219 3.21 -1.21 -12.00
N ILE A 220 2.53 -0.49 -12.89
CA ILE A 220 1.14 -0.08 -12.70
C ILE A 220 0.27 -0.91 -13.63
N ARG A 221 -0.73 -1.62 -13.09
CA ARG A 221 -1.73 -2.32 -13.90
C ARG A 221 -3.15 -2.02 -13.47
N MET A 222 -3.98 -1.77 -14.47
CA MET A 222 -5.41 -1.55 -14.30
C MET A 222 -6.22 -2.26 -15.38
N THR A 223 -7.42 -2.73 -15.07
CA THR A 223 -8.36 -3.13 -16.14
C THR A 223 -9.00 -1.92 -16.78
N SER A 224 -9.37 -0.91 -15.98
CA SER A 224 -10.01 0.32 -16.44
C SER A 224 -9.49 1.55 -15.69
N ALA A 225 -9.14 2.59 -16.44
CA ALA A 225 -8.69 3.87 -15.92
C ALA A 225 -9.51 5.02 -16.54
N ARG A 226 -10.18 5.82 -15.70
CA ARG A 226 -10.92 7.03 -16.10
C ARG A 226 -10.38 8.24 -15.35
N ASN A 227 -9.95 9.28 -16.06
CA ASN A 227 -9.39 10.49 -15.44
C ASN A 227 -8.27 10.16 -14.42
N VAL A 228 -7.37 9.24 -14.79
CA VAL A 228 -6.23 8.83 -13.95
C VAL A 228 -4.98 9.57 -14.41
N ARG A 229 -4.23 10.12 -13.46
CA ARG A 229 -2.93 10.74 -13.71
C ARG A 229 -1.83 9.82 -13.19
N PHE A 230 -1.10 9.21 -14.11
CA PHE A 230 0.02 8.33 -13.80
C PHE A 230 1.30 9.15 -13.76
N LEU A 231 1.97 9.23 -12.62
CA LEU A 231 3.23 9.98 -12.47
C LEU A 231 4.45 9.13 -12.85
N ASN A 232 4.31 8.33 -13.91
CA ASN A 232 5.26 7.33 -14.38
C ASN A 232 5.37 7.39 -15.90
N LYS A 233 6.38 6.72 -16.47
CA LYS A 233 6.52 6.62 -17.93
C LYS A 233 5.35 5.83 -18.52
N PRO A 234 4.98 6.04 -19.79
CA PRO A 234 3.95 5.23 -20.45
C PRO A 234 4.21 3.72 -20.36
N ASP A 235 5.46 3.29 -20.52
CA ASP A 235 5.86 1.86 -20.46
C ASP A 235 5.69 1.24 -19.06
N ASP A 236 5.62 2.07 -18.02
CA ASP A 236 5.40 1.63 -16.65
C ASP A 236 3.91 1.34 -16.36
N VAL A 237 3.02 1.62 -17.32
CA VAL A 237 1.57 1.63 -17.13
C VAL A 237 0.88 0.68 -18.12
N GLY A 238 0.30 -0.39 -17.60
CA GLY A 238 -0.55 -1.32 -18.36
C GLY A 238 -2.03 -1.13 -18.03
N THR A 239 -2.83 -0.70 -19.01
CA THR A 239 -4.29 -0.61 -18.85
C THR A 239 -5.01 -1.25 -20.03
N THR A 240 -6.06 -2.05 -19.79
CA THR A 240 -6.90 -2.57 -20.89
C THR A 240 -7.89 -1.54 -21.44
N SER A 241 -8.35 -0.59 -20.62
CA SER A 241 -9.12 0.58 -21.10
C SER A 241 -8.69 1.86 -20.40
N ARG A 242 -8.66 2.95 -21.16
CA ARG A 242 -8.17 4.26 -20.71
C ARG A 242 -9.06 5.36 -21.29
N THR A 243 -9.64 6.17 -20.41
CA THR A 243 -10.46 7.33 -20.76
C THR A 243 -9.94 8.53 -19.99
N ASP A 244 -9.68 9.65 -20.67
CA ASP A 244 -9.23 10.92 -20.07
C ASP A 244 -8.02 10.81 -19.13
N SER A 245 -7.17 9.79 -19.29
CA SER A 245 -6.06 9.51 -18.36
C SER A 245 -4.73 9.89 -18.99
N GLN A 246 -3.78 10.38 -18.20
CA GLN A 246 -2.51 10.95 -18.68
C GLN A 246 -1.30 10.33 -17.96
N CYS A 247 -0.19 10.15 -18.68
CA CYS A 247 1.09 9.81 -18.08
C CYS A 247 1.92 11.10 -18.00
N LEU A 248 2.24 11.51 -16.79
CA LEU A 248 2.95 12.75 -16.49
C LEU A 248 4.32 12.34 -15.94
N GLU A 249 5.28 12.16 -16.83
CA GLU A 249 6.61 11.71 -16.44
C GLU A 249 7.27 12.74 -15.53
N LEU A 250 7.64 12.29 -14.34
CA LEU A 250 8.34 13.12 -13.37
C LEU A 250 9.81 13.22 -13.74
N LYS A 251 10.30 14.45 -13.95
CA LYS A 251 11.74 14.72 -14.08
C LYS A 251 12.53 14.36 -12.82
N ARG A 252 11.89 14.30 -11.66
CA ARG A 252 12.48 13.94 -10.36
C ARG A 252 11.50 13.04 -9.57
N PRO A 253 11.95 11.92 -8.99
CA PRO A 253 11.09 10.99 -8.25
C PRO A 253 10.46 11.67 -7.03
N LEU A 254 9.19 11.35 -6.70
CA LEU A 254 8.45 12.01 -5.60
C LEU A 254 9.04 11.77 -4.21
N ALA A 255 9.74 10.65 -4.05
CA ALA A 255 10.39 10.23 -2.82
C ALA A 255 11.61 9.39 -3.17
N LYS A 256 12.57 9.28 -2.24
CA LYS A 256 13.75 8.42 -2.37
C LYS A 256 13.50 7.03 -1.79
#